data_AF-A0A963JX26-F1
#
_entry.id   AF-A0A963JX26-F1
#
_cell.length_a   1.000
_cell.length_b   1.000
_cell.length_c   1.000
_cell.angle_alpha   90.00
_cell.angle_beta   90.00
_cell.angle_gamma   90.00
#
_symmetry.space_group_name_H-M   'P 1'
#
loop_
_entity.id
_entity.type
_entity.pdbx_description
1 polymer ?
#
loop_
_entity_poly.entity_id
_entity_poly.type
_entity_poly.pdbx_seq_one_letter_code
_entity_poly.pdbx_strand_id
1 'polypeptide(L)' 'MRFIELEHLGKHYRADYSVDDGVVTVLGDTGHQSTQTGGLTEEQTARLLLRGLIRVGSAKPVDNTKAE' A
#
# COMPACT_ATOMS: atom_id res chain seq x y z
N MET A 1 1.91 -11.68 -6.91
CA MET A 1 1.95 -10.36 -6.26
C MET A 1 0.76 -9.56 -6.71
N ARG A 2 0.02 -8.94 -5.78
CA ARG A 2 -1.09 -8.03 -6.08
C ARG A 2 -0.62 -6.61 -5.79
N PHE A 3 -1.23 -5.59 -6.39
CA PHE A 3 -0.93 -4.20 -6.09
C PHE A 3 -2.16 -3.50 -5.55
N ILE A 4 -1.94 -2.48 -4.72
CA ILE A 4 -2.97 -1.61 -4.18
C ILE A 4 -2.66 -0.17 -4.53
N GLU A 5 -3.70 0.59 -4.86
CA GLU A 5 -3.61 2.00 -5.21
C GLU A 5 -4.40 2.85 -4.23
N LEU A 6 -3.84 4.01 -3.87
CA LEU A 6 -4.45 4.95 -2.95
C LEU A 6 -4.18 6.38 -3.40
N GLU A 7 -5.23 7.19 -3.46
CA GLU A 7 -5.08 8.64 -3.59
C GLU A 7 -4.93 9.26 -2.19
N HIS A 8 -3.89 10.07 -1.99
CA HIS A 8 -3.65 10.78 -0.75
C HIS A 8 -3.06 12.16 -1.02
N LEU A 9 -3.74 13.21 -0.54
CA LEU A 9 -3.33 14.62 -0.73
C LEU A 9 -3.15 15.00 -2.21
N GLY A 10 -4.05 14.54 -3.08
CA GLY A 10 -4.00 14.81 -4.53
C GLY A 10 -2.86 14.10 -5.27
N LYS A 11 -2.18 13.14 -4.62
CA LYS A 11 -1.17 12.30 -5.24
C LYS A 11 -1.62 10.84 -5.25
N HIS A 12 -1.31 10.13 -6.31
CA HIS A 12 -1.56 8.70 -6.42
C HIS A 12 -0.37 7.92 -5.87
N TYR A 13 -0.62 6.85 -5.15
CA TYR A 13 0.38 5.93 -4.63
C TYR A 13 0.01 4.53 -5.06
N ARG A 14 1.03 3.73 -5.39
CA ARG A 14 0.88 2.32 -5.72
C ARG A 14 1.93 1.53 -4.96
N ALA A 15 1.52 0.40 -4.40
CA ALA A 15 2.42 -0.51 -3.70
C ALA A 15 2.05 -1.96 -3.98
N ASP A 16 3.04 -2.83 -4.02
CA ASP A 16 2.83 -4.27 -4.02
C ASP A 16 2.43 -4.75 -2.64
N TYR A 17 1.56 -5.74 -2.58
CA TYR A 17 1.22 -6.43 -1.36
C TYR A 17 1.07 -7.94 -1.56
N SER A 18 1.32 -8.66 -0.48
CA SER A 18 1.14 -10.09 -0.36
C SER A 18 0.31 -10.43 0.86
N VAL A 19 -0.33 -11.59 0.82
CA VAL A 19 -1.08 -12.14 1.94
C VAL A 19 -0.55 -13.54 2.19
N ASP A 20 -0.13 -13.79 3.42
CA ASP A 20 0.37 -15.09 3.89
C ASP A 20 -0.25 -15.37 5.26
N ASP A 21 -0.95 -16.50 5.41
CA ASP A 21 -1.66 -16.91 6.64
C ASP A 21 -2.51 -15.78 7.28
N GLY A 22 -3.22 -15.00 6.46
CA GLY A 22 -4.05 -13.88 6.93
C GLY A 22 -3.27 -12.63 7.37
N VAL A 23 -1.95 -12.64 7.25
CA VAL A 23 -1.06 -11.49 7.42
C VAL A 23 -0.92 -10.78 6.07
N VAL A 24 -1.37 -9.55 6.00
CA VAL A 24 -1.17 -8.67 4.85
C VAL A 24 0.13 -7.93 5.01
N THR A 25 1.00 -7.97 4.01
CA THR A 25 2.26 -7.22 3.96
C THR A 25 2.25 -6.31 2.75
N VAL A 26 2.47 -5.01 2.95
CA VAL A 26 2.58 -3.98 1.91
C VAL A 26 4.02 -3.51 1.82
N LEU A 27 4.57 -3.51 0.60
CA LEU A 27 5.94 -3.11 0.29
C LEU A 27 5.94 -1.67 -0.25
N GLY A 28 6.56 -0.76 0.49
CA GLY A 28 6.89 0.59 0.03
C GLY A 28 8.28 0.65 -0.60
N ASP A 29 8.67 1.82 -1.09
CA ASP A 29 9.97 2.06 -1.76
C ASP A 29 11.17 1.82 -0.84
N THR A 30 11.06 2.17 0.44
CA THR A 30 12.17 2.15 1.41
C THR A 30 11.86 1.34 2.67
N GLY A 31 10.74 0.62 2.69
CA GLY A 31 10.31 -0.16 3.85
C GLY A 31 9.03 -0.96 3.58
N HIS A 32 8.54 -1.68 4.57
CA HIS A 32 7.29 -2.42 4.48
C HIS A 32 6.49 -2.30 5.77
N GLN A 33 5.19 -2.56 5.70
CA GLN A 33 4.34 -2.74 6.87
C GLN A 33 3.52 -4.01 6.72
N SER A 34 3.29 -4.71 7.83
CA SER A 34 2.51 -5.94 7.86
C SER A 34 1.57 -5.98 9.06
N THR A 35 0.37 -6.52 8.88
CA THR A 35 -0.56 -6.78 9.98
C THR A 35 -1.55 -7.88 9.60
N GLN A 36 -2.15 -8.52 10.61
CA GLN A 36 -3.30 -9.40 10.39
C GLN A 36 -4.53 -8.60 9.96
N THR A 37 -5.41 -9.21 9.17
CA THR A 37 -6.64 -8.56 8.69
C THR A 37 -7.56 -8.09 9.81
N GLY A 38 -7.56 -8.78 10.97
CA GLY A 38 -8.25 -8.31 12.18
C GLY A 38 -9.76 -8.10 11.99
N GLY A 39 -10.39 -8.85 11.09
CA GLY A 39 -11.81 -8.71 10.73
C GLY A 39 -12.10 -7.76 9.55
N LEU A 40 -11.08 -7.10 9.00
CA LEU A 40 -11.17 -6.37 7.73
C LEU A 40 -10.92 -7.31 6.54
N THR A 41 -11.21 -6.85 5.32
CA THR A 41 -10.77 -7.55 4.12
C THR A 41 -9.27 -7.31 3.86
N GLU A 42 -8.63 -8.23 3.13
CA GLU A 42 -7.22 -8.11 2.72
C GLU A 42 -6.92 -6.74 2.09
N GLU A 43 -7.81 -6.27 1.21
CA GLU A 43 -7.67 -4.99 0.52
C GLU A 43 -7.80 -3.80 1.47
N GLN A 44 -8.74 -3.83 2.40
CA GLN A 44 -8.90 -2.77 3.41
C GLN A 44 -7.66 -2.67 4.29
N THR A 45 -7.12 -3.81 4.73
CA THR A 45 -5.88 -3.87 5.48
C THR A 45 -4.70 -3.36 4.65
N ALA A 46 -4.57 -3.78 3.38
CA ALA A 46 -3.51 -3.29 2.49
C ALA A 46 -3.59 -1.77 2.29
N ARG A 47 -4.79 -1.20 2.11
CA ARG A 47 -4.98 0.27 2.01
C ARG A 47 -4.55 0.99 3.28
N LEU A 48 -4.88 0.43 4.44
CA LEU A 48 -4.49 0.98 5.75
C LEU A 48 -2.97 0.98 5.91
N LEU A 49 -2.30 -0.12 5.57
CA LEU A 49 -0.85 -0.24 5.59
C LEU A 49 -0.17 0.69 4.59
N LEU A 50 -0.68 0.80 3.35
CA LEU A 50 -0.16 1.77 2.37
C LEU A 50 -0.27 3.22 2.90
N ARG A 51 -1.40 3.58 3.51
CA ARG A 51 -1.56 4.90 4.13
C ARG A 51 -0.55 5.15 5.25
N GLY A 52 -0.23 4.12 6.03
CA GLY A 52 0.81 4.17 7.06
C GLY A 52 2.19 4.44 6.45
N LEU A 53 2.57 3.69 5.40
CA LEU A 53 3.81 3.88 4.65
C LEU A 53 3.95 5.29 4.07
N ILE A 54 2.87 5.83 3.49
CA ILE A 54 2.85 7.22 2.98
C ILE A 54 3.12 8.21 4.12
N ARG A 55 2.48 8.02 5.28
CA ARG A 55 2.62 8.92 6.43
C ARG A 55 4.05 8.96 6.98
N VAL A 56 4.76 7.83 6.95
CA VAL A 56 6.16 7.75 7.42
C VAL A 56 7.19 8.05 6.32
N GLY A 57 6.75 8.35 5.11
CA GLY A 57 7.63 8.64 3.97
C GLY A 57 8.31 7.41 3.34
N SER A 58 7.78 6.21 3.60
CA SER A 58 8.28 4.95 3.04
C SER A 58 7.63 4.56 1.71
N ALA A 59 6.64 5.33 1.24
CA ALA A 59 6.03 5.18 -0.08
C ALA A 59 6.05 6.51 -0.83
N LYS A 60 6.47 6.49 -2.09
CA LYS A 60 6.50 7.63 -3.00
C LYS A 60 5.26 7.66 -3.88
N PRO A 61 4.79 8.85 -4.27
CA PRO A 61 3.71 8.96 -5.22
C PRO A 61 4.16 8.39 -6.56
N VAL A 62 3.26 7.70 -7.25
CA VAL A 62 3.46 7.35 -8.65
C VAL A 62 3.16 8.58 -9.50
N ASP A 63 4.10 8.94 -10.35
CA ASP A 63 3.87 9.95 -11.37
C ASP A 63 2.77 9.43 -12.29
N ASN A 64 1.63 10.13 -12.31
CA ASN A 64 0.53 9.85 -13.21
C ASN A 64 0.82 10.43 -14.61
N THR A 65 2.08 10.33 -15.05
CA THR A 65 2.43 10.63 -16.44
C THR A 65 1.85 9.48 -17.24
N LYS A 66 0.66 9.71 -17.79
CA LYS A 66 0.16 8.95 -18.94
C LYS A 66 1.35 8.81 -19.90
N ALA A 67 1.83 7.60 -20.09
CA ALA A 67 2.66 7.29 -21.24
C ALA A 67 1.78 7.63 -22.46
N GLU A 68 2.13 8.75 -23.11
CA GLU A 68 1.60 9.15 -24.41
C GLU A 68 1.93 8.11 -25.48
#